data_AF-A0A1M7D165-F1
#
_entry.id   AF-A0A1M7D165-F1
#
_cell.length_a   1.000
_cell.length_b   1.000
_cell.length_c   1.000
_cell.angle_alpha   90.00
_cell.angle_beta   90.00
_cell.angle_gamma   90.00
#
_symmetry.space_group_name_H-M   'P 1'
#
loop_
_entity.id
_entity.type
_entity.pdbx_description
1 polymer ?
#
loop_
_entity_poly.entity_id
_entity_poly.type
_entity_poly.pdbx_seq_one_letter_code
_entity_poly.pdbx_strand_id
1 'polypeptide(L)'
;MRIKLLLFVTVIGLGFTGSAQNLNLRKAILKSDFIFASDDFKYDTIAKNDFTTEYYIAVNKIDTILKNKLSAIPKKLTIRNYTDGEDYYSSLLTNGGGCVLNPSIGYQGRVYYNLFFVCKVGKEYQILAFFNSIEYKEYANYMKQIQTIKNIEQIKDLKIRFDKSLDWFIDNGLMPDYDFMEYYKEKELITDMIQYTEKQQQNALVQFEKGEEALLPIVKSKYKNNVKNYFVTKLKGILEKDKLDYNDYYEFYETVNKATDDFGKDGYDSTDYLLNSNITADKFEEYDKKKIMEHLLHVVKNWE
;
A
#
# COMPACT_ATOMS: atom_id res chain seq x y z
N MET A 1 24.48 14.77 40.17
CA MET A 1 23.29 13.89 40.31
C MET A 1 22.57 13.85 38.96
N ARG A 2 23.20 13.25 37.93
CA ARG A 2 23.00 11.89 37.43
C ARG A 2 21.53 11.51 37.14
N ILE A 3 21.17 11.66 35.86
CA ILE A 3 20.44 10.69 35.02
C ILE A 3 19.14 10.16 35.61
N LYS A 4 18.01 10.85 35.36
CA LYS A 4 16.64 10.26 35.28
C LYS A 4 15.67 11.18 34.51
N LEU A 5 16.07 11.71 33.36
CA LEU A 5 15.15 12.44 32.47
C LEU A 5 15.38 12.04 31.00
N LEU A 6 15.54 10.74 30.78
CA LEU A 6 15.88 10.19 29.47
C LEU A 6 15.23 8.81 29.34
N LEU A 7 13.89 8.79 29.32
CA LEU A 7 13.12 7.59 28.95
C LEU A 7 11.61 7.80 28.71
N PHE A 8 11.08 9.03 28.81
CA PHE A 8 9.65 9.30 28.59
C PHE A 8 9.33 10.10 27.32
N VAL A 9 10.30 10.25 26.41
CA VAL A 9 10.11 10.92 25.11
C VAL A 9 10.14 9.93 23.93
N THR A 10 10.34 8.63 24.18
CA THR A 10 10.44 7.61 23.12
C THR A 10 9.11 6.94 22.74
N VAL A 11 7.96 7.46 23.18
CA VAL A 11 6.63 6.89 22.85
C VAL A 11 5.74 7.86 22.04
N ILE A 12 6.12 9.14 21.89
CA ILE A 12 5.37 10.12 21.08
C ILE A 12 5.90 10.17 19.63
N GLY A 13 6.69 9.15 19.24
CA GLY A 13 7.27 9.01 17.90
C GLY A 13 6.62 7.93 17.03
N LEU A 14 5.49 7.34 17.45
CA LEU A 14 4.62 6.65 16.50
C LEU A 14 3.90 7.73 15.70
N GLY A 15 4.62 8.27 14.72
CA GLY A 15 3.98 9.01 13.65
C GLY A 15 2.83 8.16 13.16
N PHE A 16 1.62 8.70 13.30
CA PHE A 16 0.53 8.41 12.39
C PHE A 16 1.05 8.74 10.98
N THR A 17 1.80 7.81 10.39
CA THR A 17 1.92 7.73 8.95
C THR A 17 0.56 7.23 8.51
N GLY A 18 -0.36 8.19 8.29
CA GLY A 18 -1.58 7.93 7.56
C GLY A 18 -1.26 7.06 6.36
N SER A 19 -2.11 6.06 6.15
CA SER A 19 -2.07 5.03 5.14
C SER A 19 -1.33 5.46 3.88
N ALA A 20 -0.03 5.21 3.81
CA ALA A 20 0.58 4.97 2.51
C ALA A 20 -0.09 3.68 2.06
N GLN A 21 -1.10 3.80 1.18
CA GLN A 21 -1.64 2.63 0.52
C GLN A 21 -0.43 1.89 -0.06
N ASN A 22 -0.12 0.71 0.45
CA ASN A 22 0.96 -0.09 -0.09
C ASN A 22 0.60 -0.34 -1.55
N LEU A 23 1.27 0.36 -2.45
CA LEU A 23 0.92 0.31 -3.85
C LEU A 23 1.43 -1.01 -4.40
N ASN A 24 0.53 -1.83 -4.94
CA ASN A 24 0.89 -3.11 -5.53
C ASN A 24 1.65 -2.88 -6.86
N LEU A 25 2.97 -2.70 -6.74
CA LEU A 25 3.89 -2.49 -7.87
C LEU A 25 4.16 -3.75 -8.70
N ARG A 26 3.72 -4.94 -8.25
CA ARG A 26 4.10 -6.21 -8.87
C ARG A 26 3.77 -6.24 -10.36
N LYS A 27 2.55 -5.88 -10.72
CA LYS A 27 2.06 -5.87 -12.11
C LYS A 27 2.85 -4.85 -12.95
N ALA A 28 3.04 -3.62 -12.47
CA ALA A 28 3.88 -2.61 -13.12
C ALA A 28 5.31 -3.13 -13.37
N ILE A 29 5.93 -3.75 -12.36
CA ILE A 29 7.30 -4.29 -12.47
C ILE A 29 7.36 -5.40 -13.51
N LEU A 30 6.42 -6.36 -13.50
CA LEU A 30 6.42 -7.51 -14.40
C LEU A 30 6.17 -7.09 -15.85
N LYS A 31 5.17 -6.22 -16.08
CA LYS A 31 4.81 -5.70 -17.41
C LYS A 31 5.86 -4.75 -17.99
N SER A 32 6.72 -4.16 -17.15
CA SER A 32 7.80 -3.29 -17.63
C SER A 32 8.91 -4.07 -18.32
N ASP A 33 9.29 -3.59 -19.50
CA ASP A 33 10.51 -3.99 -20.20
C ASP A 33 11.71 -3.20 -19.70
N PHE A 34 11.50 -1.95 -19.29
CA PHE A 34 12.55 -1.06 -18.86
C PHE A 34 12.08 -0.24 -17.65
N ILE A 35 12.85 -0.27 -16.56
CA ILE A 35 12.59 0.51 -15.34
C ILE A 35 13.86 1.27 -15.00
N PHE A 36 13.76 2.58 -14.86
CA PHE A 36 14.90 3.45 -14.65
C PHE A 36 14.55 4.73 -13.89
N ALA A 37 15.56 5.34 -13.28
CA ALA A 37 15.47 6.67 -12.71
C ALA A 37 16.10 7.71 -13.65
N SER A 38 15.50 8.89 -13.73
CA SER A 38 15.99 10.02 -14.53
C SER A 38 15.50 11.36 -14.01
N ASP A 39 16.41 12.30 -13.76
CA ASP A 39 16.03 13.68 -13.42
C ASP A 39 16.03 14.64 -14.62
N ASP A 40 16.48 14.17 -15.80
CA ASP A 40 16.51 14.96 -17.03
C ASP A 40 15.43 14.48 -18.00
N PHE A 41 14.22 14.96 -17.76
CA PHE A 41 13.06 14.73 -18.61
C PHE A 41 12.19 15.97 -18.75
N LYS A 42 11.37 16.01 -19.80
CA LYS A 42 10.37 17.06 -20.03
C LYS A 42 9.09 16.48 -20.61
N TYR A 43 7.97 17.11 -20.29
CA TYR A 43 6.70 16.82 -20.95
C TYR A 43 6.69 17.43 -22.34
N ASP A 44 6.09 16.71 -23.28
CA ASP A 44 5.91 17.13 -24.66
C ASP A 44 4.49 16.77 -25.12
N THR A 45 3.94 17.56 -26.03
CA THR A 45 2.59 17.38 -26.55
C THR A 45 2.60 17.51 -28.05
N ILE A 46 2.06 16.51 -28.74
CA ILE A 46 2.00 16.49 -30.20
C ILE A 46 0.53 16.48 -30.62
N ALA A 47 0.08 17.57 -31.25
CA ALA A 47 -1.21 17.61 -31.92
C ALA A 47 -1.18 16.65 -33.12
N LYS A 48 -2.10 15.67 -33.15
CA LYS A 48 -2.27 14.76 -34.29
C LYS A 48 -3.26 15.31 -35.30
N ASN A 49 -4.29 15.99 -34.82
CA ASN A 49 -5.30 16.70 -35.59
C ASN A 49 -5.97 17.76 -34.69
N ASP A 50 -6.98 18.42 -35.21
CA ASP A 50 -7.75 19.50 -34.57
C ASP A 50 -8.55 19.07 -33.33
N PHE A 51 -8.73 17.77 -33.09
CA PHE A 51 -9.45 17.23 -31.93
C PHE A 51 -8.64 16.21 -31.11
N THR A 52 -7.39 15.93 -31.48
CA THR A 52 -6.56 14.89 -30.86
C THR A 52 -5.17 15.43 -30.55
N THR A 53 -4.81 15.44 -29.28
CA THR A 53 -3.45 15.71 -28.79
C THR A 53 -2.91 14.47 -28.08
N GLU A 54 -1.69 14.08 -28.39
CA GLU A 54 -0.98 13.02 -27.67
C GLU A 54 0.08 13.59 -26.74
N TYR A 55 0.19 13.00 -25.55
CA TYR A 55 1.12 13.41 -24.51
C TYR A 55 2.32 12.47 -24.47
N TYR A 56 3.50 13.04 -24.31
CA TYR A 56 4.77 12.31 -24.24
C TYR A 56 5.65 12.84 -23.10
N ILE A 57 6.59 12.00 -22.69
CA ILE A 57 7.70 12.37 -21.82
C ILE A 57 8.99 12.10 -22.56
N ALA A 58 9.76 13.16 -22.84
CA ALA A 58 11.07 13.08 -23.44
C ALA A 58 12.14 13.01 -22.35
N VAL A 59 12.82 11.87 -22.25
CA VAL A 59 13.93 11.60 -21.32
C VAL A 59 15.25 11.78 -22.07
N ASN A 60 16.04 12.76 -21.65
CA ASN A 60 17.31 13.10 -22.31
C ASN A 60 18.50 12.33 -21.73
N LYS A 61 18.40 11.87 -20.47
CA LYS A 61 19.43 11.11 -19.77
C LYS A 61 18.79 10.06 -18.86
N ILE A 62 19.38 8.88 -18.79
CA ILE A 62 19.01 7.84 -17.83
C ILE A 62 20.11 7.77 -16.76
N ASP A 63 19.75 7.99 -15.50
CA ASP A 63 20.71 8.05 -14.39
C ASP A 63 20.96 6.68 -13.76
N THR A 64 19.93 5.84 -13.65
CA THR A 64 20.05 4.51 -13.07
C THR A 64 19.08 3.53 -13.72
N ILE A 65 19.55 2.33 -14.04
CA ILE A 65 18.73 1.26 -14.62
C ILE A 65 18.44 0.22 -13.54
N LEU A 66 17.17 -0.05 -13.29
CA LEU A 66 16.71 -1.00 -12.28
C LEU A 66 16.26 -2.33 -12.91
N LYS A 67 15.64 -2.27 -14.10
CA LYS A 67 15.26 -3.43 -14.91
C LYS A 67 15.48 -3.11 -16.38
N ASN A 68 16.01 -4.07 -17.14
CA ASN A 68 16.15 -3.97 -18.59
C ASN A 68 15.94 -5.33 -19.27
N LYS A 69 14.94 -5.40 -20.14
CA LYS A 69 14.68 -6.50 -21.09
C LYS A 69 14.89 -6.06 -22.55
N LEU A 70 15.23 -4.80 -22.79
CA LEU A 70 15.47 -4.28 -24.13
C LEU A 70 16.82 -4.81 -24.65
N SER A 71 16.86 -5.15 -25.94
CA SER A 71 18.08 -5.59 -26.62
C SER A 71 19.15 -4.51 -26.68
N ALA A 72 18.75 -3.24 -26.66
CA ALA A 72 19.65 -2.09 -26.57
C ALA A 72 19.03 -1.01 -25.69
N ILE A 73 19.85 -0.43 -24.80
CA ILE A 73 19.41 0.68 -23.94
C ILE A 73 19.42 1.97 -24.77
N PRO A 74 18.29 2.66 -24.91
CA PRO A 74 18.23 3.91 -25.64
C PRO A 74 18.97 5.02 -24.88
N LYS A 75 19.77 5.85 -25.58
CA LYS A 75 20.44 7.02 -24.96
C LYS A 75 19.48 8.17 -24.64
N LYS A 76 18.44 8.31 -25.48
CA LYS A 76 17.31 9.24 -25.32
C LYS A 76 16.03 8.48 -25.60
N LEU A 77 14.97 8.81 -24.89
CA LEU A 77 13.71 8.08 -24.95
C LEU A 77 12.54 9.06 -25.04
N THR A 78 11.64 8.83 -25.98
CA THR A 78 10.33 9.49 -25.99
C THR A 78 9.30 8.44 -25.62
N ILE A 79 8.60 8.67 -24.51
CA ILE A 79 7.66 7.73 -23.91
C ILE A 79 6.25 8.31 -24.08
N ARG A 80 5.35 7.55 -24.67
CA ARG A 80 3.93 7.92 -24.75
C ARG A 80 3.31 7.86 -23.36
N ASN A 81 2.69 8.95 -22.95
CA ASN A 81 1.99 9.09 -21.68
C ASN A 81 0.48 8.96 -21.93
N TYR A 82 -0.09 7.80 -21.62
CA TYR A 82 -1.55 7.64 -21.63
C TYR A 82 -2.12 8.31 -20.39
N THR A 83 -3.26 8.96 -20.53
CA THR A 83 -3.88 9.67 -19.41
C THR A 83 -4.99 8.89 -18.72
N ASP A 84 -5.40 7.70 -19.20
CA ASP A 84 -6.23 6.70 -18.49
C ASP A 84 -6.38 5.41 -19.32
N GLY A 85 -6.42 4.23 -18.67
CA GLY A 85 -6.62 2.90 -19.28
C GLY A 85 -6.34 1.74 -18.29
N GLU A 86 -6.78 0.50 -18.57
CA GLU A 86 -6.64 -0.65 -17.66
C GLU A 86 -5.17 -1.01 -17.31
N ASP A 87 -4.24 -0.72 -18.23
CA ASP A 87 -2.79 -0.95 -18.05
C ASP A 87 -2.03 0.25 -17.48
N TYR A 88 -2.73 1.37 -17.27
CA TYR A 88 -2.16 2.62 -16.78
C TYR A 88 -2.47 2.78 -15.28
N TYR A 89 -1.44 2.97 -14.47
CA TYR A 89 -1.63 3.37 -13.08
C TYR A 89 -1.90 4.87 -13.06
N SER A 90 -3.14 5.25 -12.73
CA SER A 90 -3.57 6.65 -12.74
C SER A 90 -2.62 7.54 -11.92
N SER A 91 -2.47 8.79 -12.33
CA SER A 91 -1.68 9.77 -11.58
C SER A 91 -2.18 9.99 -10.14
N LEU A 92 -3.44 9.61 -9.86
CA LEU A 92 -4.01 9.61 -8.51
C LEU A 92 -3.37 8.52 -7.63
N LEU A 93 -3.07 7.35 -8.20
CA LEU A 93 -2.40 6.25 -7.50
C LEU A 93 -0.89 6.50 -7.35
N THR A 94 -0.23 7.10 -8.35
CA THR A 94 1.23 7.28 -8.31
C THR A 94 1.69 8.58 -7.64
N ASN A 95 0.83 9.61 -7.56
CA ASN A 95 1.15 10.90 -6.93
C ASN A 95 0.20 11.24 -5.76
N GLY A 96 -0.50 10.25 -5.20
CA GLY A 96 -1.26 10.40 -3.95
C GLY A 96 -2.56 11.20 -4.05
N GLY A 97 -3.15 11.32 -5.25
CA GLY A 97 -4.52 11.77 -5.44
C GLY A 97 -4.87 13.07 -4.71
N GLY A 98 -4.31 14.19 -5.13
CA GLY A 98 -4.65 15.51 -4.60
C GLY A 98 -3.74 16.58 -5.18
N CYS A 99 -4.09 17.85 -4.99
CA CYS A 99 -3.22 19.01 -5.25
C CYS A 99 -1.99 19.01 -4.32
N VAL A 100 -1.19 17.95 -4.34
CA VAL A 100 0.06 17.85 -3.60
C VAL A 100 1.05 18.72 -4.36
N LEU A 101 1.32 19.90 -3.79
CA LEU A 101 2.44 20.75 -4.19
C LEU A 101 3.67 19.85 -4.38
N ASN A 102 4.32 19.98 -5.53
CA ASN A 102 5.54 19.24 -5.84
C ASN A 102 6.49 19.34 -4.64
N PRO A 103 6.76 18.23 -3.91
CA PRO A 103 7.48 18.29 -2.64
C PRO A 103 8.90 18.84 -2.80
N SER A 104 9.44 18.83 -4.02
CA SER A 104 10.69 19.48 -4.41
C SER A 104 10.70 21.00 -4.18
N ILE A 105 9.54 21.64 -4.07
CA ILE A 105 9.38 23.09 -3.87
C ILE A 105 9.31 23.43 -2.37
N GLY A 106 8.96 22.46 -1.49
CA GLY A 106 8.65 22.71 -0.08
C GLY A 106 9.73 22.36 0.94
N TYR A 107 10.62 21.40 0.66
CA TYR A 107 11.55 20.87 1.66
C TYR A 107 13.01 20.86 1.19
N GLN A 108 13.72 21.96 1.47
CA GLN A 108 15.17 22.05 1.24
C GLN A 108 15.92 20.95 2.01
N GLY A 109 16.84 20.26 1.33
CA GLY A 109 17.73 19.24 1.93
C GLY A 109 17.30 17.78 1.77
N ARG A 110 16.17 17.50 1.11
CA ARG A 110 15.76 16.13 0.76
C ARG A 110 16.17 15.77 -0.66
N VAL A 111 16.48 14.49 -0.88
CA VAL A 111 16.83 13.94 -2.20
C VAL A 111 15.61 13.25 -2.78
N TYR A 112 15.26 13.63 -4.00
CA TYR A 112 14.11 13.14 -4.73
C TYR A 112 14.55 12.42 -6.00
N TYR A 113 13.77 11.42 -6.40
CA TYR A 113 14.01 10.64 -7.61
C TYR A 113 12.75 10.62 -8.47
N ASN A 114 12.93 10.45 -9.78
CA ASN A 114 11.86 10.27 -10.72
C ASN A 114 11.99 8.89 -11.36
N LEU A 115 11.00 8.03 -11.12
CA LEU A 115 11.06 6.61 -11.45
C LEU A 115 10.06 6.26 -12.56
N PHE A 116 10.59 5.71 -13.65
CA PHE A 116 9.86 5.38 -14.86
C PHE A 116 9.70 3.87 -15.02
N PHE A 117 8.47 3.42 -15.26
CA PHE A 117 8.13 2.05 -15.64
C PHE A 117 7.63 2.05 -17.07
N VAL A 118 8.37 1.42 -17.98
CA VAL A 118 8.16 1.53 -19.42
C VAL A 118 8.02 0.14 -20.05
N CYS A 119 7.03 -0.01 -20.92
CA CYS A 119 6.91 -1.14 -21.85
C CYS A 119 7.18 -0.69 -23.28
N LYS A 120 7.64 -1.62 -24.12
CA LYS A 120 7.86 -1.38 -25.55
C LYS A 120 6.76 -2.09 -26.35
N VAL A 121 5.95 -1.32 -27.06
CA VAL A 121 4.87 -1.83 -27.93
C VAL A 121 5.22 -1.54 -29.38
N GLY A 122 5.63 -2.58 -30.10
CA GLY A 122 6.14 -2.44 -31.47
C GLY A 122 7.38 -1.53 -31.53
N LYS A 123 7.23 -0.35 -32.13
CA LYS A 123 8.29 0.66 -32.25
C LYS A 123 8.19 1.78 -31.20
N GLU A 124 7.14 1.80 -30.40
CA GLU A 124 6.87 2.85 -29.42
C GLU A 124 7.22 2.40 -27.99
N TYR A 125 7.59 3.37 -27.16
CA TYR A 125 7.71 3.18 -25.71
C TYR A 125 6.52 3.83 -25.04
N GLN A 126 5.91 3.11 -24.09
CA GLN A 126 4.70 3.54 -23.41
C GLN A 126 4.93 3.49 -21.90
N ILE A 127 4.40 4.47 -21.19
CA ILE A 127 4.51 4.51 -19.74
C ILE A 127 3.46 3.61 -19.12
N LEU A 128 3.88 2.78 -18.17
CA LEU A 128 2.99 1.98 -17.34
C LEU A 128 2.72 2.69 -16.01
N ALA A 129 3.79 3.20 -15.39
CA ALA A 129 3.73 3.97 -14.16
C ALA A 129 4.84 5.02 -14.13
N PHE A 130 4.54 6.17 -13.52
CA PHE A 130 5.48 7.24 -13.30
C PHE A 130 5.34 7.77 -11.88
N PHE A 131 6.42 7.67 -11.11
CA PHE A 131 6.51 8.23 -9.77
C PHE A 131 7.44 9.43 -9.82
N ASN A 132 6.84 10.62 -9.70
CA ASN A 132 7.57 11.88 -9.75
C ASN A 132 7.99 12.27 -8.33
N SER A 133 9.22 12.75 -8.18
CA SER A 133 9.71 13.36 -6.94
C SER A 133 9.49 12.50 -5.69
N ILE A 134 9.82 11.21 -5.79
CA ILE A 134 9.78 10.28 -4.64
C ILE A 134 11.01 10.46 -3.76
N GLU A 135 10.81 10.52 -2.44
CA GLU A 135 11.91 10.68 -1.48
C GLU A 135 12.81 9.43 -1.44
N TYR A 136 14.10 9.62 -1.13
CA TYR A 136 15.09 8.54 -1.05
C TYR A 136 14.62 7.26 -0.33
N LYS A 137 13.93 7.37 0.82
CA LYS A 137 13.48 6.20 1.59
C LYS A 137 12.46 5.36 0.80
N GLU A 138 11.53 6.03 0.13
CA GLU A 138 10.52 5.40 -0.72
C GLU A 138 11.16 4.83 -1.99
N TYR A 139 12.05 5.59 -2.63
CA TYR A 139 12.85 5.11 -3.76
C TYR A 139 13.64 3.84 -3.43
N ALA A 140 14.30 3.79 -2.27
CA ALA A 140 15.03 2.61 -1.80
C ALA A 140 14.10 1.41 -1.59
N ASN A 141 12.88 1.64 -1.09
CA ASN A 141 11.87 0.59 -0.95
C ASN A 141 11.44 0.05 -2.33
N TYR A 142 11.11 0.93 -3.27
CA TYR A 142 10.75 0.54 -4.65
C TYR A 142 11.88 -0.20 -5.35
N MET A 143 13.13 0.25 -5.20
CA MET A 143 14.29 -0.45 -5.74
C MET A 143 14.38 -1.88 -5.21
N LYS A 144 14.20 -2.10 -3.91
CA LYS A 144 14.18 -3.43 -3.30
C LYS A 144 13.06 -4.29 -3.90
N GLN A 145 11.85 -3.75 -4.01
CA GLN A 145 10.71 -4.46 -4.60
C GLN A 145 10.98 -4.86 -6.06
N ILE A 146 11.52 -3.94 -6.87
CA ILE A 146 11.87 -4.18 -8.28
C ILE A 146 12.88 -5.32 -8.41
N GLN A 147 13.95 -5.31 -7.61
CA GLN A 147 14.95 -6.38 -7.68
C GLN A 147 14.38 -7.74 -7.24
N THR A 148 13.56 -7.76 -6.18
CA THR A 148 12.93 -9.01 -5.72
C THR A 148 12.01 -9.59 -6.79
N ILE A 149 11.11 -8.80 -7.37
CA ILE A 149 10.20 -9.28 -8.43
C ILE A 149 10.97 -9.70 -9.68
N LYS A 150 12.00 -8.95 -10.07
CA LYS A 150 12.87 -9.33 -11.20
C LYS A 150 13.51 -10.71 -11.01
N ASN A 151 13.93 -11.03 -9.79
CA ASN A 151 14.48 -12.35 -9.48
C ASN A 151 13.41 -13.44 -9.48
N ILE A 152 12.22 -13.15 -8.93
CA ILE A 152 11.07 -14.08 -8.95
C ILE A 152 10.63 -14.41 -10.38
N GLU A 153 10.58 -13.40 -11.24
CA GLU A 153 10.20 -13.52 -12.66
C GLU A 153 11.06 -14.55 -13.41
N GLN A 154 12.33 -14.71 -13.03
CA GLN A 154 13.29 -15.62 -13.68
C GLN A 154 13.14 -17.09 -13.24
N ILE A 155 12.40 -17.37 -12.15
CA ILE A 155 12.23 -18.73 -11.62
C ILE A 155 11.34 -19.53 -12.58
N LYS A 156 11.86 -20.59 -13.21
CA LYS A 156 11.11 -21.40 -14.18
C LYS A 156 10.07 -22.32 -13.52
N ASP A 157 10.39 -22.87 -12.35
CA ASP A 157 9.48 -23.73 -11.60
C ASP A 157 8.30 -22.92 -11.08
N LEU A 158 7.09 -23.30 -11.51
CA LEU A 158 5.88 -22.54 -11.24
C LEU A 158 5.49 -22.54 -9.76
N LYS A 159 5.73 -23.65 -9.06
CA LYS A 159 5.42 -23.80 -7.63
C LYS A 159 6.38 -22.96 -6.78
N ILE A 160 7.67 -22.96 -7.13
CA ILE A 160 8.67 -22.11 -6.46
C ILE A 160 8.38 -20.63 -6.75
N ARG A 161 8.03 -20.28 -7.99
CA ARG A 161 7.67 -18.90 -8.37
C ARG A 161 6.42 -18.41 -7.61
N PHE A 162 5.42 -19.28 -7.47
CA PHE A 162 4.21 -19.03 -6.69
C PHE A 162 4.56 -18.72 -5.24
N ASP A 163 5.27 -19.63 -4.58
CA ASP A 163 5.69 -19.49 -3.17
C ASP A 163 6.47 -18.20 -2.92
N LYS A 164 7.43 -17.88 -3.80
CA LYS A 164 8.20 -16.63 -3.70
C LYS A 164 7.37 -15.38 -3.99
N SER A 165 6.34 -15.48 -4.82
CA SER A 165 5.42 -14.37 -5.04
C SER A 165 4.55 -14.12 -3.81
N LEU A 166 4.12 -15.17 -3.10
CA LEU A 166 3.41 -15.03 -1.83
C LEU A 166 4.29 -14.40 -0.76
N ASP A 167 5.54 -14.86 -0.63
CA ASP A 167 6.52 -14.23 0.27
C ASP A 167 6.63 -12.73 -0.01
N TRP A 168 6.71 -12.34 -1.30
CA TRP A 168 6.76 -10.94 -1.70
C TRP A 168 5.49 -10.16 -1.33
N PHE A 169 4.29 -10.71 -1.57
CA PHE A 169 3.04 -10.03 -1.19
C PHE A 169 3.02 -9.74 0.32
N ILE A 170 3.35 -10.74 1.13
CA ILE A 170 3.38 -10.62 2.59
C ILE A 170 4.44 -9.60 3.03
N ASP A 171 5.65 -9.66 2.48
CA ASP A 171 6.75 -8.74 2.81
C ASP A 171 6.42 -7.26 2.54
N ASN A 172 5.45 -7.00 1.66
CA ASN A 172 4.99 -5.65 1.30
C ASN A 172 3.62 -5.30 1.89
N GLY A 173 3.09 -6.09 2.83
CA GLY A 173 1.81 -5.80 3.48
C GLY A 173 0.59 -6.01 2.58
N LEU A 174 0.70 -6.83 1.54
CA LEU A 174 -0.30 -6.97 0.48
C LEU A 174 -0.94 -8.36 0.46
N MET A 175 -2.22 -8.39 0.08
CA MET A 175 -2.88 -9.60 -0.37
C MET A 175 -2.64 -9.82 -1.87
N PRO A 176 -2.57 -11.07 -2.34
CA PRO A 176 -2.58 -11.36 -3.77
C PRO A 176 -3.86 -10.83 -4.44
N ASP A 177 -3.70 -10.26 -5.63
CA ASP A 177 -4.82 -9.75 -6.42
C ASP A 177 -5.57 -10.86 -7.19
N TYR A 178 -6.75 -10.52 -7.71
CA TYR A 178 -7.62 -11.46 -8.42
C TYR A 178 -6.93 -12.17 -9.59
N ASP A 179 -6.27 -11.43 -10.48
CA ASP A 179 -5.57 -12.03 -11.64
C ASP A 179 -4.47 -13.01 -11.21
N PHE A 180 -3.76 -12.70 -10.11
CA PHE A 180 -2.79 -13.63 -9.55
C PHE A 180 -3.48 -14.91 -9.06
N MET A 181 -4.58 -14.78 -8.33
CA MET A 181 -5.35 -15.91 -7.82
C MET A 181 -5.89 -16.80 -8.95
N GLU A 182 -6.56 -16.22 -9.93
CA GLU A 182 -7.12 -16.94 -11.08
C GLU A 182 -6.04 -17.66 -11.87
N TYR A 183 -4.92 -17.00 -12.18
CA TYR A 183 -3.82 -17.64 -12.90
C TYR A 183 -3.29 -18.88 -12.18
N TYR A 184 -3.11 -18.84 -10.86
CA TYR A 184 -2.59 -19.99 -10.11
C TYR A 184 -3.64 -21.05 -9.81
N LYS A 185 -4.93 -20.69 -9.83
CA LYS A 185 -6.05 -21.62 -9.80
C LYS A 185 -6.16 -22.41 -11.10
N GLU A 186 -6.05 -21.76 -12.26
CA GLU A 186 -5.99 -22.41 -13.58
C GLU A 186 -4.80 -23.38 -13.73
N LYS A 187 -3.74 -23.17 -12.96
CA LYS A 187 -2.55 -24.03 -12.94
C LYS A 187 -2.62 -25.12 -11.88
N GLU A 188 -3.78 -25.30 -11.23
CA GLU A 188 -4.05 -26.30 -10.21
C GLU A 188 -3.07 -26.25 -9.02
N LEU A 189 -2.47 -25.09 -8.77
CA LEU A 189 -1.57 -24.87 -7.62
C LEU A 189 -2.33 -24.41 -6.38
N ILE A 190 -3.50 -23.82 -6.57
CA ILE A 190 -4.44 -23.47 -5.51
C ILE A 190 -5.87 -23.84 -5.92
N THR A 191 -6.76 -23.83 -4.94
CA THR A 191 -8.22 -23.94 -5.16
C THR A 191 -8.83 -22.53 -5.04
N ASP A 192 -9.97 -22.37 -4.37
CA ASP A 192 -10.51 -21.05 -4.03
C ASP A 192 -9.74 -20.36 -2.89
N MET A 193 -8.83 -21.08 -2.21
CA MET A 193 -8.04 -20.57 -1.11
C MET A 193 -6.54 -20.88 -1.29
N ILE A 194 -5.69 -19.94 -0.86
CA ILE A 194 -4.25 -20.17 -0.72
C ILE A 194 -3.98 -20.92 0.59
N GLN A 195 -3.22 -22.00 0.49
CA GLN A 195 -2.62 -22.65 1.66
C GLN A 195 -1.26 -22.02 1.96
N TYR A 196 -1.21 -21.18 2.99
CA TYR A 196 0.03 -20.57 3.44
C TYR A 196 0.85 -21.52 4.30
N THR A 197 2.17 -21.52 4.10
CA THR A 197 3.10 -22.23 4.99
C THR A 197 3.14 -21.57 6.37
N GLU A 198 3.60 -22.31 7.39
CA GLU A 198 3.75 -21.76 8.73
C GLU A 198 4.67 -20.52 8.75
N LYS A 199 5.76 -20.55 7.97
CA LYS A 199 6.67 -19.42 7.83
C LYS A 199 5.98 -18.19 7.25
N GLN A 200 5.15 -18.36 6.22
CA GLN A 200 4.39 -17.27 5.61
C GLN A 200 3.36 -16.70 6.58
N GLN A 201 2.68 -17.56 7.35
CA GLN A 201 1.74 -17.13 8.38
C GLN A 201 2.42 -16.33 9.50
N GLN A 202 3.60 -16.78 9.96
CA GLN A 202 4.39 -16.06 10.97
C GLN A 202 4.88 -14.70 10.43
N ASN A 203 5.34 -14.66 9.17
CA ASN A 203 5.75 -13.40 8.56
C ASN A 203 4.57 -12.43 8.39
N ALA A 204 3.40 -12.94 7.97
CA ALA A 204 2.19 -12.14 7.86
C ALA A 204 1.77 -11.56 9.21
N LEU A 205 1.92 -12.32 10.31
CA LEU A 205 1.69 -11.80 11.66
C LEU A 205 2.63 -10.64 12.00
N VAL A 206 3.93 -10.79 11.72
CA VAL A 206 4.92 -9.73 11.98
C VAL A 206 4.61 -8.46 11.18
N GLN A 207 4.13 -8.57 9.95
CA GLN A 207 3.77 -7.40 9.13
C GLN A 207 2.44 -6.80 9.59
N PHE A 208 1.45 -7.64 9.91
CA PHE A 208 0.18 -7.19 10.49
C PHE A 208 0.39 -6.39 11.78
N GLU A 209 1.24 -6.87 12.70
CA GLU A 209 1.57 -6.18 13.96
C GLU A 209 2.29 -4.83 13.74
N LYS A 210 2.85 -4.59 12.55
CA LYS A 210 3.42 -3.28 12.15
C LYS A 210 2.41 -2.31 11.54
N GLY A 211 1.16 -2.73 11.33
CA GLY A 211 0.13 -1.89 10.72
C GLY A 211 -0.40 -2.39 9.38
N GLU A 212 0.10 -3.51 8.85
CA GLU A 212 -0.31 -4.04 7.55
C GLU A 212 -1.61 -4.84 7.64
N GLU A 213 -2.70 -4.15 7.97
CA GLU A 213 -4.01 -4.76 8.26
C GLU A 213 -4.63 -5.51 7.08
N ALA A 214 -4.20 -5.23 5.83
CA ALA A 214 -4.64 -6.00 4.66
C ALA A 214 -4.32 -7.50 4.79
N LEU A 215 -3.32 -7.87 5.60
CA LEU A 215 -2.94 -9.26 5.87
C LEU A 215 -3.83 -9.96 6.91
N LEU A 216 -4.82 -9.26 7.50
CA LEU A 216 -5.77 -9.83 8.47
C LEU A 216 -6.36 -11.19 8.04
N PRO A 217 -6.79 -11.41 6.78
CA PRO A 217 -7.35 -12.70 6.36
C PRO A 217 -6.38 -13.89 6.52
N ILE A 218 -5.07 -13.67 6.45
CA ILE A 218 -4.06 -14.72 6.60
C ILE A 218 -3.88 -15.11 8.07
N VAL A 219 -3.98 -14.14 8.98
CA VAL A 219 -3.60 -14.31 10.39
C VAL A 219 -4.80 -14.54 11.31
N LYS A 220 -6.00 -14.08 10.93
CA LYS A 220 -7.17 -14.01 11.83
C LYS A 220 -7.57 -15.35 12.44
N SER A 221 -7.50 -16.44 11.67
CA SER A 221 -7.91 -17.76 12.17
C SER A 221 -6.90 -18.40 13.10
N LYS A 222 -5.59 -18.26 12.82
CA LYS A 222 -4.54 -18.96 13.55
C LYS A 222 -4.03 -18.18 14.76
N TYR A 223 -3.98 -16.85 14.67
CA TYR A 223 -3.41 -15.96 15.68
C TYR A 223 -4.47 -15.05 16.31
N LYS A 224 -5.65 -15.60 16.61
CA LYS A 224 -6.81 -14.86 17.16
C LYS A 224 -6.43 -13.91 18.30
N ASN A 225 -5.65 -14.38 19.29
CA ASN A 225 -5.27 -13.58 20.45
C ASN A 225 -4.33 -12.42 20.07
N ASN A 226 -3.38 -12.62 19.15
CA ASN A 226 -2.50 -11.54 18.67
C ASN A 226 -3.31 -10.47 17.93
N VAL A 227 -4.19 -10.90 17.02
CA VAL A 227 -5.07 -10.00 16.25
C VAL A 227 -5.97 -9.18 17.17
N LYS A 228 -6.60 -9.83 18.16
CA LYS A 228 -7.40 -9.16 19.18
C LYS A 228 -6.59 -8.16 19.98
N ASN A 229 -5.41 -8.55 20.46
CA ASN A 229 -4.54 -7.66 21.24
C ASN A 229 -4.06 -6.46 20.41
N TYR A 230 -3.78 -6.65 19.12
CA TYR A 230 -3.44 -5.58 18.19
C TYR A 230 -4.58 -4.54 18.12
N PHE A 231 -5.81 -4.98 17.83
CA PHE A 231 -6.94 -4.05 17.75
C PHE A 231 -7.29 -3.40 19.09
N VAL A 232 -7.25 -4.14 20.20
CA VAL A 232 -7.45 -3.58 21.56
C VAL A 232 -6.41 -2.50 21.85
N THR A 233 -5.16 -2.70 21.45
CA THR A 233 -4.08 -1.70 21.64
C THR A 233 -4.35 -0.45 20.80
N LYS A 234 -4.75 -0.64 19.54
CA LYS A 234 -5.12 0.46 18.63
C LYS A 234 -6.29 1.29 19.17
N LEU A 235 -7.38 0.63 19.60
CA LEU A 235 -8.56 1.28 20.19
C LEU A 235 -8.22 2.06 21.47
N LYS A 236 -7.37 1.52 22.34
CA LYS A 236 -6.85 2.23 23.53
C LYS A 236 -6.07 3.48 23.13
N GLY A 237 -5.19 3.37 22.14
CA GLY A 237 -4.40 4.50 21.65
C GLY A 237 -5.26 5.66 21.13
N ILE A 238 -6.40 5.35 20.50
CA ILE A 238 -7.37 6.38 20.10
C ILE A 238 -8.03 7.00 21.34
N LEU A 239 -8.54 6.18 22.27
CA LEU A 239 -9.23 6.63 23.49
C LEU A 239 -8.38 7.49 24.43
N GLU A 240 -7.06 7.32 24.40
CA GLU A 240 -6.10 8.07 25.21
C GLU A 240 -5.79 9.47 24.65
N LYS A 241 -6.28 9.82 23.45
CA LYS A 241 -6.12 11.17 22.88
C LYS A 241 -6.88 12.21 23.71
N ASP A 242 -6.24 13.36 23.95
CA ASP A 242 -6.82 14.47 24.73
C ASP A 242 -8.06 15.08 24.06
N LYS A 243 -8.05 15.14 22.72
CA LYS A 243 -9.18 15.60 21.90
C LYS A 243 -9.31 14.72 20.67
N LEU A 244 -10.52 14.24 20.43
CA LEU A 244 -10.85 13.39 19.28
C LEU A 244 -11.45 14.25 18.17
N ASP A 245 -11.11 13.94 16.93
CA ASP A 245 -11.76 14.49 15.74
C ASP A 245 -12.58 13.43 14.98
N TYR A 246 -13.21 13.84 13.88
CA TYR A 246 -14.01 12.92 13.05
C TYR A 246 -13.19 11.72 12.55
N ASN A 247 -11.92 11.91 12.18
CA ASN A 247 -11.07 10.84 11.68
C ASN A 247 -10.76 9.83 12.79
N ASP A 248 -10.58 10.30 14.03
CA ASP A 248 -10.40 9.42 15.18
C ASP A 248 -11.63 8.54 15.42
N TYR A 249 -12.83 9.13 15.34
CA TYR A 249 -14.08 8.37 15.47
C TYR A 249 -14.26 7.37 14.33
N TYR A 250 -13.93 7.77 13.10
CA TYR A 250 -13.98 6.89 11.93
C TYR A 250 -12.98 5.73 12.04
N GLU A 251 -11.74 6.02 12.47
CA GLU A 251 -10.72 5.00 12.69
C GLU A 251 -11.13 4.02 13.80
N PHE A 252 -11.73 4.52 14.89
CA PHE A 252 -12.26 3.66 15.96
C PHE A 252 -13.36 2.74 15.43
N TYR A 253 -14.32 3.28 14.67
CA TYR A 253 -15.43 2.55 14.06
C TYR A 253 -14.93 1.39 13.18
N GLU A 254 -14.02 1.70 12.27
CA GLU A 254 -13.40 0.73 11.36
C GLU A 254 -12.62 -0.35 12.14
N THR A 255 -11.93 0.05 13.20
CA THR A 255 -11.14 -0.86 14.03
C THR A 255 -12.04 -1.83 14.80
N VAL A 256 -13.17 -1.37 15.36
CA VAL A 256 -14.16 -2.23 16.03
C VAL A 256 -14.76 -3.24 15.05
N ASN A 257 -15.17 -2.79 13.86
CA ASN A 257 -15.71 -3.65 12.82
C ASN A 257 -14.73 -4.75 12.41
N LYS A 258 -13.47 -4.40 12.15
CA LYS A 258 -12.42 -5.38 11.83
C LYS A 258 -12.14 -6.36 12.97
N ALA A 259 -12.17 -5.87 14.22
CA ALA A 259 -11.91 -6.71 15.39
C ALA A 259 -13.04 -7.70 15.69
N THR A 260 -14.26 -7.38 15.26
CA THR A 260 -15.47 -8.17 15.53
C THR A 260 -16.01 -8.93 14.32
N ASP A 261 -15.35 -8.81 13.16
CA ASP A 261 -15.85 -9.32 11.86
C ASP A 261 -17.26 -8.78 11.58
N ASP A 262 -17.41 -7.44 11.71
CA ASP A 262 -18.68 -6.72 11.60
C ASP A 262 -19.77 -7.26 12.56
N PHE A 263 -19.35 -7.63 13.77
CA PHE A 263 -20.20 -8.26 14.79
C PHE A 263 -20.85 -9.59 14.34
N GLY A 264 -20.27 -10.25 13.31
CA GLY A 264 -20.66 -11.58 12.87
C GLY A 264 -22.09 -11.69 12.34
N LYS A 265 -22.78 -12.78 12.69
CA LYS A 265 -24.08 -13.17 12.10
C LYS A 265 -25.25 -12.24 12.48
N ASP A 266 -25.18 -11.65 13.67
CA ASP A 266 -26.25 -10.79 14.21
C ASP A 266 -25.93 -9.30 14.01
N GLY A 267 -24.91 -8.99 13.21
CA GLY A 267 -24.19 -7.71 13.27
C GLY A 267 -25.10 -6.49 13.15
N TYR A 268 -25.84 -6.36 12.06
CA TYR A 268 -26.70 -5.20 11.80
C TYR A 268 -27.84 -5.01 12.81
N ASP A 269 -28.26 -6.08 13.50
CA ASP A 269 -29.35 -6.06 14.48
C ASP A 269 -28.85 -5.93 15.93
N SER A 270 -27.53 -5.99 16.15
CA SER A 270 -26.95 -5.89 17.48
C SER A 270 -26.93 -4.44 17.99
N THR A 271 -27.24 -4.26 19.27
CA THR A 271 -27.11 -2.97 19.95
C THR A 271 -25.68 -2.42 19.83
N ASP A 272 -24.67 -3.29 19.85
CA ASP A 272 -23.27 -2.89 19.76
C ASP A 272 -22.91 -2.35 18.36
N TYR A 273 -23.45 -2.92 17.29
CA TYR A 273 -23.29 -2.36 15.94
C TYR A 273 -24.00 -1.01 15.78
N LEU A 274 -25.22 -0.88 16.33
CA LEU A 274 -25.91 0.40 16.36
C LEU A 274 -25.10 1.46 17.12
N LEU A 275 -24.52 1.10 18.26
CA LEU A 275 -23.65 2.00 19.01
C LEU A 275 -22.39 2.35 18.20
N ASN A 276 -21.73 1.37 17.56
CA ASN A 276 -20.54 1.59 16.75
C ASN A 276 -20.82 2.51 15.55
N SER A 277 -21.89 2.26 14.79
CA SER A 277 -22.26 3.07 13.62
C SER A 277 -22.63 4.52 13.97
N ASN A 278 -23.03 4.79 15.22
CA ASN A 278 -23.39 6.13 15.66
C ASN A 278 -22.21 6.99 16.15
N ILE A 279 -21.00 6.43 16.34
CA ILE A 279 -19.87 7.22 16.87
C ILE A 279 -19.38 8.28 15.87
N THR A 280 -19.58 8.02 14.57
CA THR A 280 -19.27 8.95 13.47
C THR A 280 -20.41 9.92 13.17
N ALA A 281 -21.59 9.73 13.75
CA ALA A 281 -22.74 10.61 13.53
C ALA A 281 -22.67 11.87 14.41
N ASP A 282 -23.27 12.97 13.94
CA ASP A 282 -23.42 14.22 14.71
C ASP A 282 -24.49 14.13 15.81
N LYS A 283 -25.09 12.95 15.99
CA LYS A 283 -26.21 12.70 16.90
C LYS A 283 -25.80 12.70 18.38
N PHE A 284 -24.52 12.49 18.68
CA PHE A 284 -23.99 12.38 20.03
C PHE A 284 -22.95 13.45 20.32
N GLU A 285 -23.00 14.03 21.52
CA GLU A 285 -21.94 14.92 21.99
C GLU A 285 -20.65 14.12 22.29
N GLU A 286 -19.50 14.79 22.29
CA GLU A 286 -18.18 14.17 22.50
C GLU A 286 -18.12 13.30 23.77
N TYR A 287 -18.75 13.75 24.85
CA TYR A 287 -18.80 13.03 26.12
C TYR A 287 -19.55 11.70 26.02
N ASP A 288 -20.66 11.65 25.28
CA ASP A 288 -21.44 10.42 25.08
C ASP A 288 -20.71 9.48 24.11
N LYS A 289 -20.06 10.01 23.08
CA LYS A 289 -19.20 9.23 22.18
C LYS A 289 -18.09 8.51 22.94
N LYS A 290 -17.44 9.18 23.90
CA LYS A 290 -16.37 8.56 24.70
C LYS A 290 -16.87 7.36 25.52
N LYS A 291 -18.04 7.46 26.15
CA LYS A 291 -18.66 6.32 26.87
C LYS A 291 -18.99 5.16 25.95
N ILE A 292 -19.50 5.45 24.76
CA ILE A 292 -19.79 4.43 23.74
C ILE A 292 -18.48 3.73 23.34
N MET A 293 -17.42 4.47 23.07
CA MET A 293 -16.11 3.90 22.74
C MET A 293 -15.53 3.05 23.89
N GLU A 294 -15.66 3.47 25.14
CA GLU A 294 -15.24 2.68 26.31
C GLU A 294 -16.00 1.35 26.42
N HIS A 295 -17.31 1.38 26.18
CA HIS A 295 -18.15 0.18 26.09
C HIS A 295 -17.71 -0.74 24.94
N LEU A 296 -17.55 -0.20 23.72
CA LEU A 296 -17.14 -0.98 22.55
C LEU A 296 -15.74 -1.59 22.72
N LEU A 297 -14.81 -0.90 23.38
CA LEU A 297 -13.52 -1.48 23.76
C LEU A 297 -13.69 -2.69 24.69
N HIS A 298 -14.65 -2.66 25.60
CA HIS A 298 -14.97 -3.81 26.45
C HIS A 298 -15.55 -4.96 25.63
N VAL A 299 -16.46 -4.68 24.69
CA VAL A 299 -17.01 -5.68 23.76
C VAL A 299 -15.88 -6.37 22.98
N VAL A 300 -14.99 -5.60 22.35
CA VAL A 300 -13.84 -6.15 21.59
C VAL A 300 -12.92 -7.00 22.46
N LYS A 301 -12.68 -6.59 23.73
CA LYS A 301 -11.87 -7.38 24.68
C LYS A 301 -12.51 -8.72 25.03
N ASN A 302 -13.81 -8.89 24.88
CA ASN A 302 -14.53 -10.11 25.23
C ASN A 302 -15.07 -10.87 24.02
N TRP A 303 -14.85 -10.36 22.81
CA TRP A 303 -15.24 -11.01 21.56
C TRP A 303 -14.47 -12.33 21.33
N GLU A 304 -15.14 -13.34 20.77
CA GLU A 304 -14.69 -14.74 20.55
C GLU A 304 -14.44 -15.11 19.07
#